data_AF-A0A7D9LCZ8-F1
#
_entry.id   AF-A0A7D9LCZ8-F1
#
_cell.length_a   1.000
_cell.length_b   1.000
_cell.length_c   1.000
_cell.angle_alpha   90.00
_cell.angle_beta   90.00
_cell.angle_gamma   90.00
#
_symmetry.space_group_name_H-M   'P 1'
#
loop_
_entity.id
_entity.type
_entity.pdbx_description
1 polymer ?
#
loop_
_entity_poly.entity_id
_entity_poly.type
_entity_poly.pdbx_seq_one_letter_code
_entity_poly.pdbx_strand_id
1 'polypeptide(L)'
;MAWLTWTLFSVFLVFGTSKKSSNYVGLTLDKKNPIDPGQCDTSNHGEIKLVQDRLGADRVLMCTKENPTFLWKTIDGTSTVGEYFDPAIDCSDVVDRVPDAADGFYWISSKAIQNVSKVC
;
A
#
# COMPACT_ATOMS: atom_id res chain seq x y z
N MET A 1 43.99 29.86 58.84
CA MET A 1 43.83 30.39 57.46
C MET A 1 43.40 29.22 56.61
N ALA A 2 42.09 28.97 56.51
CA ALA A 2 41.23 29.47 55.42
C ALA A 2 41.80 29.05 54.04
N TRP A 3 41.33 27.90 53.55
CA TRP A 3 40.46 27.80 52.36
C TRP A 3 41.24 27.89 51.04
N LEU A 4 41.14 26.83 50.22
CA LEU A 4 40.75 26.91 48.80
C LEU A 4 40.80 25.51 48.18
N THR A 5 39.65 24.84 48.26
CA THR A 5 39.28 23.69 47.43
C THR A 5 39.21 24.15 45.97
N TRP A 6 40.14 23.69 45.13
CA TRP A 6 40.05 23.89 43.68
C TRP A 6 39.20 22.78 43.07
N THR A 7 37.88 22.91 43.20
CA THR A 7 36.92 22.27 42.31
C THR A 7 36.74 23.16 41.10
N LEU A 8 37.42 22.89 39.98
CA LEU A 8 37.08 23.53 38.71
C LEU A 8 37.11 22.53 37.55
N PHE A 9 35.88 22.16 37.16
CA PHE A 9 35.43 21.88 35.80
C PHE A 9 36.04 20.67 35.07
N SER A 10 35.62 19.48 35.49
CA SER A 10 35.36 18.41 34.51
C SER A 10 34.20 18.87 33.62
N VAL A 11 34.55 19.40 32.44
CA VAL A 11 33.62 19.54 31.32
C VAL A 11 33.23 18.13 30.92
N PHE A 12 32.19 17.59 31.55
CA PHE A 12 31.47 16.44 31.04
C PHE A 12 30.86 16.88 29.71
N LEU A 13 31.56 16.57 28.62
CA LEU A 13 30.95 16.47 27.30
C LEU A 13 29.89 15.37 27.42
N VAL A 14 28.67 15.78 27.78
CA VAL A 14 27.48 14.96 27.59
C VAL A 14 27.30 14.85 26.08
N PHE A 15 27.99 13.88 25.48
CA PHE A 15 27.61 13.36 24.18
C PHE A 15 26.24 12.73 24.37
N GLY A 16 25.20 13.57 24.26
CA GLY A 16 23.84 13.12 24.10
C GLY A 16 23.81 12.26 22.85
N THR A 17 23.88 10.95 23.02
CA THR A 17 23.62 10.00 21.96
C THR A 17 22.14 10.14 21.64
N SER A 18 21.80 11.11 20.80
CA SER A 18 20.48 11.26 20.25
C SER A 18 20.23 10.01 19.43
N LYS A 19 19.58 9.01 20.03
CA LYS A 19 19.14 7.80 19.34
C LYS A 19 18.20 8.26 18.24
N LYS A 20 18.68 8.30 16.99
CA LYS A 20 17.81 8.46 15.83
C LYS A 20 16.91 7.22 15.80
N SER A 21 15.68 7.36 16.32
CA SER A 21 14.62 6.37 16.15
C SER A 21 14.22 6.40 14.68
N SER A 22 14.76 5.47 13.89
CA SER A 22 14.34 5.30 12.51
C SER A 22 13.14 4.36 12.51
N ASN A 23 11.95 4.92 12.30
CA ASN A 23 10.70 4.16 12.22
C ASN A 23 10.58 3.58 10.81
N TYR A 24 11.26 2.46 10.55
CA TYR A 24 11.00 1.68 9.35
C TYR A 24 9.77 0.80 9.58
N VAL A 25 8.78 0.91 8.70
CA VAL A 25 7.68 -0.06 8.63
C VAL A 25 8.23 -1.30 7.92
N GLY A 26 8.41 -2.38 8.68
CA GLY A 26 8.78 -3.67 8.11
C GLY A 26 7.59 -4.26 7.37
N LEU A 27 7.66 -4.31 6.04
CA LEU A 27 6.67 -5.01 5.23
C LEU A 27 6.96 -6.52 5.35
N THR A 28 6.08 -7.24 6.04
CA THR A 28 6.10 -8.70 6.02
C THR A 28 5.20 -9.13 4.88
N LEU A 29 5.79 -9.64 3.82
CA LEU A 29 5.06 -10.12 2.65
C LEU A 29 4.89 -11.63 2.82
N ASP A 30 3.64 -12.10 2.85
CA ASP A 30 3.35 -13.52 2.95
C ASP A 30 3.97 -14.28 1.76
N LYS A 31 4.45 -15.49 2.02
CA LYS A 31 5.21 -16.30 1.03
C LYS A 31 4.39 -16.70 -0.21
N LYS A 32 3.08 -16.49 -0.19
CA LYS A 32 2.15 -16.70 -1.30
C LYS A 32 1.37 -15.41 -1.49
N ASN A 33 1.74 -14.63 -2.51
CA ASN A 33 1.06 -13.40 -2.87
C ASN A 33 -0.36 -13.74 -3.34
N PRO A 34 -1.41 -13.40 -2.59
CA PRO A 34 -2.76 -13.67 -3.04
C PRO A 34 -3.14 -12.73 -4.18
N ILE A 35 -4.06 -13.15 -5.04
CA ILE A 35 -4.74 -12.24 -5.97
C ILE A 35 -5.76 -11.37 -5.20
N ASP A 36 -6.31 -11.91 -4.11
CA ASP A 36 -7.30 -11.27 -3.25
C ASP A 36 -6.63 -10.63 -2.01
N PRO A 37 -6.53 -9.29 -1.93
CA PRO A 37 -6.06 -8.59 -0.73
C PRO A 37 -7.08 -8.60 0.43
N GLY A 38 -8.29 -9.11 0.23
CA GLY A 38 -9.42 -8.99 1.14
C GLY A 38 -10.12 -7.63 1.02
N GLN A 39 -11.08 -7.36 1.90
CA GLN A 39 -11.75 -6.07 1.95
C GLN A 39 -10.80 -4.96 2.45
N CYS A 40 -10.90 -3.78 1.85
CA CYS A 40 -10.33 -2.54 2.37
C CYS A 40 -11.45 -1.75 3.04
N ASP A 41 -11.30 -1.48 4.33
CA ASP A 41 -12.28 -0.76 5.14
C ASP A 41 -11.59 0.12 6.21
N THR A 42 -12.36 0.63 7.16
CA THR A 42 -11.83 1.51 8.21
C THR A 42 -10.86 0.80 9.15
N SER A 43 -11.00 -0.51 9.35
CA SER A 43 -10.19 -1.31 10.28
C SER A 43 -8.76 -1.54 9.80
N ASN A 44 -8.54 -1.56 8.48
CA ASN A 44 -7.24 -1.77 7.86
C ASN A 44 -6.79 -0.61 6.97
N HIS A 45 -7.33 0.58 7.21
CA HIS A 45 -6.87 1.79 6.56
C HIS A 45 -5.35 2.01 6.77
N GLY A 46 -4.62 2.19 5.68
CA GLY A 46 -3.16 2.32 5.68
C GLY A 46 -2.39 0.99 5.68
N GLU A 47 -3.07 -0.16 5.73
CA GLU A 47 -2.46 -1.46 5.53
C GLU A 47 -1.85 -1.54 4.13
N ILE A 48 -0.68 -2.17 4.03
CA ILE A 48 0.03 -2.40 2.78
C ILE A 48 0.09 -3.91 2.53
N LYS A 49 -0.25 -4.34 1.31
CA LYS A 49 -0.20 -5.76 0.90
C LYS A 49 0.57 -5.94 -0.41
N LEU A 50 1.29 -7.05 -0.52
CA LEU A 50 1.80 -7.55 -1.79
C LEU A 50 0.80 -8.55 -2.36
N VAL A 51 0.33 -8.29 -3.58
CA VAL A 51 -0.61 -9.16 -4.30
C VAL A 51 -0.06 -9.48 -5.69
N GLN A 52 -0.68 -10.43 -6.37
CA GLN A 52 -0.48 -10.63 -7.80
C GLN A 52 -1.62 -9.99 -8.60
N ASP A 53 -1.26 -9.27 -9.66
CA ASP A 53 -2.22 -8.81 -10.66
C ASP A 53 -2.70 -9.97 -11.56
N ARG A 54 -3.63 -9.67 -12.46
CA ARG A 54 -4.19 -10.63 -13.41
C ARG A 54 -3.17 -11.26 -14.35
N LEU A 55 -2.00 -10.65 -14.53
CA LEU A 55 -0.90 -11.16 -15.35
C LEU A 55 0.13 -11.93 -14.51
N GLY A 56 -0.08 -12.05 -13.19
CA GLY A 56 0.81 -12.72 -12.26
C GLY A 56 2.00 -11.86 -11.82
N ALA A 57 2.01 -10.56 -12.13
CA ALA A 57 3.04 -9.65 -11.67
C ALA A 57 2.71 -9.12 -10.26
N ASP A 58 3.75 -8.95 -9.46
CA ASP A 58 3.61 -8.48 -8.09
C ASP A 58 3.26 -6.98 -8.04
N ARG A 59 2.26 -6.63 -7.23
CA ARG A 59 1.79 -5.26 -6.98
C ARG A 59 1.74 -4.96 -5.50
N VAL A 60 2.15 -3.76 -5.13
CA VAL A 60 2.03 -3.25 -3.76
C VAL A 60 0.81 -2.36 -3.67
N LEU A 61 -0.15 -2.78 -2.86
CA LEU A 61 -1.40 -2.06 -2.62
C LEU A 61 -1.38 -1.42 -1.23
N MET A 62 -2.03 -0.28 -1.11
CA MET A 62 -2.34 0.39 0.15
C MET A 62 -3.84 0.58 0.26
N CYS A 63 -4.42 0.25 1.41
CA CYS A 63 -5.83 0.51 1.69
C CYS A 63 -6.00 2.00 1.98
N THR A 64 -6.67 2.72 1.08
CA THR A 64 -6.83 4.18 1.13
C THR A 64 -8.30 4.57 1.15
N LYS A 65 -8.59 5.77 1.67
CA LYS A 65 -9.94 6.33 1.68
C LYS A 65 -10.11 7.33 0.54
N GLU A 66 -11.06 7.06 -0.35
CA GLU A 66 -11.48 7.94 -1.45
C GLU A 66 -12.98 8.22 -1.30
N ASN A 67 -13.30 9.43 -0.78
CA ASN A 67 -14.63 9.84 -0.30
C ASN A 67 -15.85 9.18 -0.99
N PRO A 68 -16.72 8.42 -0.27
CA PRO A 68 -16.65 7.95 1.12
C PRO A 68 -16.09 6.52 1.28
N THR A 69 -15.50 5.95 0.22
CA THR A 69 -15.19 4.51 0.10
C THR A 69 -13.76 4.21 0.48
N PHE A 70 -13.51 3.00 1.00
CA PHE A 70 -12.18 2.47 1.21
C PHE A 70 -11.83 1.53 0.04
N LEU A 71 -10.70 1.76 -0.60
CA LEU A 71 -10.28 1.05 -1.81
C LEU A 71 -8.79 0.71 -1.72
N TRP A 72 -8.43 -0.46 -2.24
CA TRP A 72 -7.03 -0.79 -2.50
C TRP A 72 -6.52 0.03 -3.68
N LYS A 73 -5.40 0.72 -3.49
CA LYS A 73 -4.72 1.49 -4.54
C LYS A 73 -3.27 1.07 -4.62
N THR A 74 -2.71 1.06 -5.82
CA THR A 74 -1.27 0.88 -5.99
C THR A 74 -0.51 2.08 -5.45
N ILE A 75 0.68 1.82 -4.90
CA ILE A 75 1.56 2.89 -4.39
C ILE A 75 2.30 3.60 -5.54
N ASP A 76 2.48 2.93 -6.68
CA ASP A 76 3.13 3.48 -7.88
C ASP A 76 2.19 4.35 -8.74
N GLY A 77 0.91 4.46 -8.36
CA GLY A 77 -0.10 5.25 -9.07
C GLY A 77 -0.63 4.60 -10.35
N THR A 78 -0.26 3.35 -10.63
CA THR A 78 -0.80 2.61 -11.78
C THR A 78 -2.30 2.31 -11.59
N SER A 79 -3.07 2.38 -12.67
CA SER A 79 -4.50 2.07 -12.60
C SER A 79 -4.71 0.61 -12.20
N THR A 80 -5.64 0.38 -11.28
CA THR A 80 -6.05 -0.94 -10.78
C THR A 80 -7.32 -1.45 -11.45
N VAL A 81 -7.91 -0.67 -12.36
CA VAL A 81 -9.18 -0.98 -12.99
C VAL A 81 -9.11 -2.29 -13.78
N GLY A 82 -10.05 -3.20 -13.49
CA GLY A 82 -10.13 -4.51 -14.13
C GLY A 82 -9.22 -5.56 -13.48
N GLU A 83 -8.59 -5.24 -12.36
CA GLU A 83 -7.97 -6.24 -11.48
C GLU A 83 -9.01 -6.90 -10.57
N TYR A 84 -8.68 -8.05 -9.99
CA TYR A 84 -9.60 -8.77 -9.09
C TYR A 84 -10.08 -7.89 -7.91
N PHE A 85 -9.17 -7.07 -7.37
CA PHE A 85 -9.41 -6.20 -6.21
C PHE A 85 -9.99 -4.83 -6.57
N ASP A 86 -10.10 -4.52 -7.86
CA ASP A 86 -10.75 -3.31 -8.39
C ASP A 86 -11.39 -3.64 -9.76
N PRO A 87 -12.43 -4.49 -9.76
CA PRO A 87 -13.03 -4.96 -11.00
C PRO A 87 -13.75 -3.82 -11.73
N ALA A 88 -13.64 -3.81 -13.06
CA ALA A 88 -14.34 -2.84 -13.89
C ALA A 88 -15.84 -3.18 -14.02
N ILE A 89 -16.65 -2.22 -14.45
CA ILE A 89 -18.10 -2.42 -14.67
C ILE A 89 -18.34 -3.30 -15.90
N ASP A 90 -17.58 -3.05 -16.95
CA ASP A 90 -17.56 -3.80 -18.21
C ASP A 90 -16.26 -3.51 -18.99
N CYS A 91 -16.12 -4.06 -20.19
CA CYS A 91 -14.93 -3.85 -21.02
C CYS A 91 -14.80 -2.40 -21.51
N SER A 92 -15.91 -1.69 -21.76
CA SER A 92 -15.87 -0.29 -22.18
C SER A 92 -15.28 0.58 -21.06
N ASP A 93 -15.67 0.28 -19.82
CA ASP A 93 -15.15 0.94 -18.62
C ASP A 93 -13.64 0.70 -18.41
N VAL A 94 -13.11 -0.45 -18.84
CA VAL A 94 -11.65 -0.68 -18.89
C VAL A 94 -11.00 0.26 -19.92
N VAL A 95 -11.51 0.29 -21.15
CA VAL A 95 -10.96 1.11 -22.24
C VAL A 95 -11.00 2.60 -21.89
N ASP A 96 -12.07 3.08 -21.28
CA ASP A 96 -12.27 4.48 -20.93
C ASP A 96 -11.34 4.94 -19.78
N ARG A 97 -11.02 4.05 -18.83
CA ARG A 97 -10.26 4.38 -17.61
C ARG A 97 -8.80 3.93 -17.63
N VAL A 98 -8.43 3.09 -18.59
CA VAL A 98 -7.06 2.58 -18.77
C VAL A 98 -6.63 2.87 -20.22
N PRO A 99 -6.04 4.06 -20.49
CA PRO A 99 -5.74 4.51 -21.85
C PRO A 99 -4.84 3.56 -22.65
N ASP A 100 -3.99 2.80 -21.96
CA ASP A 100 -3.07 1.82 -22.53
C ASP A 100 -3.54 0.37 -22.27
N ALA A 101 -4.86 0.15 -22.12
CA ALA A 101 -5.42 -1.18 -22.02
C ALA A 101 -5.09 -1.99 -23.27
N ALA A 102 -4.62 -3.22 -23.08
CA ALA A 102 -4.37 -4.17 -24.14
C ALA A 102 -5.41 -5.30 -24.05
N ASP A 103 -5.78 -5.86 -25.19
CA ASP A 103 -6.63 -7.05 -25.25
C ASP A 103 -6.11 -8.15 -24.30
N GLY A 104 -6.99 -8.68 -23.47
CA GLY A 104 -6.69 -9.68 -22.46
C GLY A 104 -7.82 -9.95 -21.47
N PHE A 105 -7.51 -10.73 -20.43
CA PHE A 105 -8.47 -10.98 -19.37
C PHE A 105 -8.54 -9.81 -18.39
N TYR A 106 -9.76 -9.41 -18.02
CA TYR A 106 -10.07 -8.39 -17.02
C TYR A 106 -11.19 -8.88 -16.09
N TRP A 107 -11.13 -8.47 -14.82
CA TRP A 107 -12.17 -8.75 -13.84
C TRP A 107 -13.29 -7.74 -13.93
N ILE A 108 -14.51 -8.23 -14.12
CA ILE A 108 -15.71 -7.42 -14.30
C ILE A 108 -16.71 -7.70 -13.16
N SER A 109 -17.23 -6.63 -12.57
CA SER A 109 -18.30 -6.65 -11.57
C SER A 109 -19.43 -5.74 -12.04
N SER A 110 -20.42 -6.33 -12.72
CA SER A 110 -21.61 -5.63 -13.16
C SER A 110 -22.82 -6.06 -12.34
N LYS A 111 -23.87 -5.23 -12.30
CA LYS A 111 -25.13 -5.61 -11.63
C LYS A 111 -25.76 -6.89 -12.20
N ALA A 112 -25.40 -7.28 -13.42
CA ALA A 112 -25.86 -8.50 -14.06
C ALA A 112 -24.95 -9.71 -13.82
N ILE A 113 -23.67 -9.51 -13.49
CA ILE A 113 -22.66 -10.57 -13.34
C ILE A 113 -21.65 -10.16 -12.26
N GLN A 114 -21.63 -10.90 -11.14
CA GLN A 114 -20.73 -10.63 -10.01
C GLN A 114 -19.39 -11.37 -10.20
N ASN A 115 -18.27 -10.64 -10.09
CA ASN A 115 -16.90 -11.15 -10.01
C ASN A 115 -16.54 -12.21 -11.07
N VAL A 116 -16.70 -11.88 -12.35
CA VAL A 116 -16.33 -12.80 -13.45
C VAL A 116 -15.20 -12.20 -14.28
N SER A 117 -14.20 -13.02 -14.60
CA SER A 117 -13.17 -12.64 -15.58
C SER A 117 -13.75 -12.71 -17.00
N LYS A 118 -13.52 -11.67 -17.79
CA LYS A 118 -13.92 -11.59 -19.19
C LYS A 118 -12.73 -11.23 -20.06
N VAL A 119 -12.75 -11.72 -21.30
CA VAL A 119 -11.84 -11.22 -22.33
C VAL A 119 -12.39 -9.90 -22.83
N CYS A 120 -11.60 -8.87 -22.64
CA CYS A 120 -11.70 -7.57 -23.29
C CYS A 120 -10.43 -7.41 -24.16
#